data_AF-A0A7G7UAQ6-F1
#
_entry.id   AF-A0A7G7UAQ6-F1
#
_cell.length_a   1.000
_cell.length_b   1.000
_cell.length_c   1.000
_cell.angle_alpha   90.00
_cell.angle_beta   90.00
_cell.angle_gamma   90.00
#
_symmetry.space_group_name_H-M   'P 1'
#
loop_
_entity.id
_entity.type
_entity.pdbx_description
1 polymer ?
#
loop_
_entity_poly.entity_id
_entity_poly.type
_entity_poly.pdbx_seq_one_letter_code
_entity_poly.pdbx_strand_id
1 'polypeptide(L)'
;MKYICPVCGFKGLTEPAYDDQGNHSYEICSCCGFQFGFDDFEMTREDGSYLEPSESIIAYRKNWLAVGAVIFSPECYPQHQQQAKKVLKHELIEQLKHIHVYLK
;
A
#
# COMPACT_ATOMS: atom_id res chain seq x y z
N MET A 1 7.27 -6.65 -14.10
CA MET A 1 6.41 -7.21 -13.02
C MET A 1 5.79 -6.04 -12.27
N LYS A 2 4.64 -6.21 -11.63
CA LYS A 2 4.06 -5.18 -10.75
C LYS A 2 4.19 -5.63 -9.30
N TYR A 3 4.66 -4.73 -8.44
CA TYR A 3 4.88 -5.00 -7.02
C TYR A 3 3.64 -4.67 -6.20
N ILE A 4 3.55 -5.24 -4.99
CA ILE A 4 2.40 -5.08 -4.09
C ILE A 4 2.68 -3.95 -3.12
N CYS A 5 1.75 -3.01 -3.01
CA CYS A 5 1.80 -1.99 -1.98
C CYS A 5 1.56 -2.61 -0.59
N PRO A 6 2.47 -2.48 0.37
CA PRO A 6 2.30 -3.05 1.71
C PRO A 6 1.18 -2.35 2.50
N VAL A 7 0.78 -1.14 2.10
CA VAL A 7 -0.28 -0.36 2.77
C VAL A 7 -1.66 -0.84 2.35
N CYS A 8 -1.95 -0.93 1.06
CA CYS A 8 -3.31 -1.23 0.57
C CYS A 8 -3.44 -2.58 -0.15
N GLY A 9 -2.34 -3.26 -0.45
CA GLY A 9 -2.32 -4.53 -1.18
C GLY A 9 -2.55 -4.40 -2.69
N PHE A 10 -2.57 -3.17 -3.21
CA PHE A 10 -2.64 -2.91 -4.65
C PHE A 10 -1.42 -3.46 -5.38
N LYS A 11 -1.64 -4.30 -6.40
CA LYS A 11 -0.58 -4.87 -7.26
C LYS A 11 -0.29 -3.96 -8.45
N GLY A 12 0.18 -2.76 -8.14
CA GLY A 12 0.31 -1.68 -9.12
C GLY A 12 1.63 -0.94 -9.12
N LEU A 13 2.49 -1.19 -8.13
CA LEU A 13 3.75 -0.47 -7.96
C LEU A 13 4.73 -0.82 -9.10
N THR A 14 5.49 0.19 -9.51
CA THR A 14 6.53 0.08 -10.54
C THR A 14 7.82 -0.51 -9.98
N GLU A 15 8.10 -0.25 -8.70
CA GLU A 15 9.25 -0.76 -7.96
C GLU A 15 8.79 -1.45 -6.66
N PRO A 16 9.60 -2.34 -6.07
CA PRO A 16 9.28 -2.85 -4.74
C PRO A 16 9.28 -1.68 -3.74
N ALA A 17 8.32 -1.66 -2.81
CA ALA A 17 8.24 -0.58 -1.81
C ALA A 17 9.58 -0.38 -1.07
N TYR A 18 10.25 -1.50 -0.77
CA TYR A 18 11.59 -1.59 -0.23
C TYR A 18 12.37 -2.69 -0.99
N ASP A 19 13.65 -2.50 -1.30
CA ASP A 19 14.49 -3.44 -2.06
C ASP A 19 15.00 -4.63 -1.21
N ASP A 20 16.03 -5.38 -1.60
CA ASP A 20 16.53 -6.47 -0.73
C ASP A 20 17.42 -5.96 0.44
N GLN A 21 17.79 -4.68 0.45
CA GLN A 21 18.75 -4.07 1.38
C GLN A 21 18.10 -3.12 2.41
N GLY A 22 16.81 -2.88 2.34
CA GLY A 22 16.11 -1.91 3.20
C GLY A 22 15.74 -0.62 2.49
N ASN A 23 16.26 -0.36 1.28
CA ASN A 23 16.16 0.94 0.65
C ASN A 23 14.74 1.18 0.11
N HIS A 24 14.24 2.38 0.35
CA HIS A 24 12.93 2.81 -0.11
C HIS A 24 12.93 3.10 -1.62
N SER A 25 11.82 2.76 -2.30
CA SER A 25 11.62 3.13 -3.72
C SER A 25 11.33 4.61 -3.95
N TYR A 26 10.91 5.36 -2.91
CA TYR A 26 10.37 6.71 -3.03
C TYR A 26 9.12 6.84 -3.92
N GLU A 27 8.59 5.72 -4.40
CA GLU A 27 7.37 5.65 -5.20
C GLU A 27 6.15 6.07 -4.35
N ILE A 28 5.19 6.73 -5.01
CA ILE A 28 3.87 7.02 -4.43
C ILE A 28 2.88 6.00 -4.96
N CYS A 29 2.24 5.26 -4.07
CA CYS A 29 1.21 4.29 -4.47
C CYS A 29 0.00 5.01 -5.10
N SER A 30 -0.28 4.76 -6.37
CA SER A 30 -1.42 5.37 -7.08
C SER A 30 -2.79 4.99 -6.51
N CYS A 31 -2.87 3.90 -5.76
CA CYS A 31 -4.08 3.52 -5.04
C CYS A 31 -4.24 4.31 -3.74
N CYS A 32 -3.36 4.11 -2.75
CA CYS A 32 -3.56 4.68 -1.41
C CYS A 32 -2.88 6.03 -1.14
N GLY A 33 -1.93 6.45 -1.99
CA GLY A 33 -1.22 7.72 -1.85
C GLY A 33 -0.06 7.70 -0.86
N PHE A 34 0.28 6.55 -0.30
CA PHE A 34 1.46 6.43 0.56
C PHE A 34 2.75 6.56 -0.26
N GLN A 35 3.68 7.40 0.21
CA GLN A 35 5.03 7.54 -0.35
C GLN A 35 6.02 6.77 0.53
N PHE A 36 6.80 5.87 -0.06
CA PHE A 36 7.81 5.09 0.67
C PHE A 36 9.06 5.95 0.93
N GLY A 37 9.71 5.83 2.09
CA GLY A 37 10.94 6.57 2.42
C GLY A 37 10.76 7.97 2.97
N PHE A 38 9.50 8.39 3.17
CA PHE A 38 9.11 9.52 4.03
C PHE A 38 8.29 9.04 5.24
N ASP A 39 8.27 7.73 5.48
CA ASP A 39 7.79 7.13 6.71
C ASP A 39 8.82 7.34 7.81
N ASP A 40 8.41 7.89 8.95
CA ASP A 40 9.28 8.19 10.10
C ASP A 40 9.91 6.93 10.78
N PHE A 41 9.90 5.77 10.11
CA PHE A 41 10.32 4.49 10.65
C PHE A 41 11.23 3.75 9.67
N GLU A 42 12.50 3.59 10.05
CA GLU A 42 13.40 2.61 9.43
C GLU A 42 12.77 1.22 9.53
N MET A 43 12.67 0.53 8.38
CA MET A 43 12.01 -0.78 8.23
C MET A 43 12.98 -1.96 8.41
N THR A 44 14.07 -1.76 9.14
CA THR A 44 15.16 -2.72 9.33
C THR A 44 15.28 -3.15 10.78
N ARG A 45 15.28 -4.47 11.01
CA ARG A 45 15.62 -5.07 12.31
C ARG A 45 17.14 -5.15 12.47
N GLU A 46 17.64 -5.22 13.71
CA GLU A 46 19.09 -5.37 14.01
C GLU A 46 19.72 -6.61 13.35
N ASP A 47 18.92 -7.62 13.02
CA ASP A 47 19.34 -8.87 12.36
C ASP A 47 19.34 -8.80 10.81
N GLY A 48 19.04 -7.62 10.23
CA GLY A 48 18.98 -7.42 8.79
C GLY A 48 17.71 -7.95 8.13
N SER A 49 16.74 -8.46 8.89
CA SER A 49 15.43 -8.81 8.37
C SER A 49 14.50 -7.60 8.32
N TYR A 50 13.59 -7.60 7.34
CA TYR A 50 12.58 -6.57 7.20
C TYR A 50 11.59 -6.57 8.36
N LEU A 51 11.23 -5.39 8.85
CA LEU A 51 10.15 -5.24 9.82
C LEU A 51 8.80 -5.63 9.19
N GLU A 52 7.97 -6.32 9.99
CA GLU A 52 6.50 -6.30 9.85
C GLU A 52 6.03 -4.87 9.55
N PRO A 53 4.93 -4.64 8.79
CA PRO A 53 4.53 -3.29 8.39
C PRO A 53 4.58 -2.34 9.59
N SER A 54 5.41 -1.30 9.49
CA SER A 54 5.63 -0.35 10.56
C SER A 54 4.31 0.18 11.10
N GLU A 55 4.31 0.64 12.35
CA GLU A 55 3.13 1.25 12.96
C GLU A 55 2.56 2.39 12.08
N SER A 56 3.41 3.09 11.33
CA SER A 56 3.03 4.10 10.35
C SER A 56 2.23 3.52 9.16
N ILE A 57 2.65 2.41 8.57
CA ILE A 57 1.91 1.71 7.50
C ILE A 57 0.53 1.26 7.99
N ILE A 58 0.49 0.67 9.19
CA ILE A 58 -0.77 0.18 9.79
C ILE A 58 -1.70 1.36 10.10
N ALA A 59 -1.17 2.45 10.67
CA ALA A 59 -1.94 3.64 10.99
C ALA A 59 -2.47 4.32 9.72
N TYR A 60 -1.64 4.47 8.69
CA TYR A 60 -2.05 5.05 7.41
C TYR A 60 -3.15 4.22 6.75
N ARG A 61 -3.00 2.89 6.70
CA ARG A 61 -4.03 1.99 6.17
C ARG A 61 -5.35 2.18 6.90
N LYS A 62 -5.35 2.22 8.23
CA LYS A 62 -6.57 2.44 9.04
C LYS A 62 -7.26 3.76 8.67
N ASN A 63 -6.50 4.85 8.55
CA ASN A 63 -7.04 6.15 8.17
C ASN A 63 -7.59 6.16 6.75
N TRP A 64 -6.87 5.57 5.80
CA TRP A 64 -7.29 5.42 4.41
C TRP A 64 -8.58 4.58 4.28
N LEU A 65 -8.70 3.49 5.05
CA LEU A 65 -9.92 2.69 5.12
C LEU A 65 -11.08 3.48 5.75
N ALA A 66 -10.82 4.27 6.80
CA ALA A 66 -11.85 5.07 7.48
C ALA A 66 -12.49 6.13 6.57
N VAL A 67 -11.75 6.66 5.60
CA VAL A 67 -12.29 7.59 4.58
C VAL A 67 -12.90 6.88 3.35
N GLY A 68 -12.91 5.53 3.37
CA GLY A 68 -13.56 4.70 2.36
C GLY A 68 -12.69 4.37 1.16
N ALA A 69 -11.38 4.14 1.38
CA ALA A 69 -10.45 3.68 0.36
C ALA A 69 -10.43 4.58 -0.90
N VAL A 70 -10.28 5.88 -0.67
CA VAL A 70 -10.19 6.89 -1.74
C VAL A 70 -8.92 6.68 -2.55
N ILE A 71 -9.05 6.62 -3.86
CA ILE A 71 -7.94 6.41 -4.78
C ILE A 71 -7.18 7.72 -4.95
N PHE A 72 -5.86 7.66 -4.78
CA PHE A 72 -4.98 8.83 -4.86
C PHE A 72 -4.84 9.35 -6.30
N SER A 73 -4.56 8.47 -7.26
CA SER A 73 -4.43 8.80 -8.69
C SER A 73 -5.40 7.96 -9.52
N PRO A 74 -6.69 8.33 -9.61
CA PRO A 74 -7.72 7.59 -10.34
C PRO A 74 -7.38 7.31 -11.81
N GLU A 75 -6.62 8.19 -12.45
CA GLU A 75 -6.11 8.06 -13.82
C GLU A 75 -5.07 6.96 -13.97
N CYS A 76 -4.34 6.64 -12.89
CA CYS A 76 -3.32 5.59 -12.84
C CYS A 76 -3.83 4.28 -12.21
N TYR A 77 -5.11 4.24 -11.83
CA TYR A 77 -5.78 3.07 -11.25
C TYR A 77 -6.77 2.44 -12.25
N PRO A 78 -6.96 1.10 -12.26
CA PRO A 78 -7.85 0.45 -13.22
C PRO A 78 -9.30 0.96 -13.15
N GLN A 79 -9.79 1.52 -14.26
CA GLN A 79 -11.12 2.16 -14.32
C GLN A 79 -12.28 1.22 -13.96
N HIS A 80 -12.18 -0.06 -14.30
CA HIS A 80 -13.20 -1.07 -13.98
C HIS A 80 -13.18 -1.51 -12.52
N GLN A 81 -12.15 -1.16 -11.75
CA GLN A 81 -11.99 -1.51 -10.33
C GLN A 81 -12.35 -0.36 -9.38
N GLN A 82 -12.85 0.76 -9.91
CA GLN A 82 -13.17 1.93 -9.14
C GLN A 82 -14.56 2.48 -9.44
N GLN A 83 -15.15 3.12 -8.43
CA GLN A 83 -16.39 3.87 -8.54
C GLN A 83 -16.29 5.12 -7.71
N ALA A 84 -16.65 6.28 -8.28
CA ALA A 84 -16.59 7.57 -7.59
C ALA A 84 -15.23 7.85 -6.90
N LYS A 85 -14.13 7.53 -7.59
CA LYS A 85 -12.74 7.66 -7.08
C LYS A 85 -12.44 6.84 -5.82
N LYS A 86 -13.18 5.75 -5.59
CA LYS A 86 -12.94 4.80 -4.52
C LYS A 86 -12.75 3.41 -5.09
N VAL A 87 -11.96 2.60 -4.40
CA VAL A 87 -11.80 1.18 -4.73
C VAL A 87 -13.14 0.47 -4.55
N LEU A 88 -13.56 -0.32 -5.54
CA LEU A 88 -14.76 -1.16 -5.41
C LEU A 88 -14.61 -2.13 -4.23
N LYS A 89 -15.69 -2.37 -3.49
CA LYS A 89 -15.62 -3.18 -2.25
C LYS A 89 -15.00 -4.58 -2.47
N HIS A 90 -15.36 -5.27 -3.55
CA HIS A 90 -14.81 -6.60 -3.83
C HIS A 90 -13.32 -6.53 -4.17
N GLU A 91 -12.91 -5.54 -4.98
CA GLU A 91 -11.50 -5.30 -5.31
C GLU A 91 -10.68 -4.93 -4.07
N LEU A 92 -11.25 -4.15 -3.16
CA LEU A 92 -10.60 -3.79 -1.91
C LEU A 92 -10.33 -5.03 -1.05
N ILE A 93 -11.31 -5.95 -0.96
CA ILE A 93 -11.14 -7.21 -0.23
C ILE A 93 -10.02 -8.05 -0.85
N GLU A 94 -9.98 -8.17 -2.18
CA GLU A 94 -8.92 -8.93 -2.86
C GLU A 94 -7.53 -8.29 -2.68
N GLN A 95 -7.43 -6.97 -2.77
CA GLN A 95 -6.17 -6.26 -2.51
C GLN A 95 -5.65 -6.53 -1.11
N LEU A 96 -6.50 -6.39 -0.09
CA LEU A 96 -6.09 -6.58 1.31
C LEU A 96 -5.64 -8.01 1.62
N LYS A 97 -6.18 -9.01 0.92
CA LYS A 97 -5.72 -10.41 1.05
C LYS A 97 -4.26 -10.60 0.62
N HIS A 98 -3.76 -9.81 -0.34
CA HIS A 98 -2.36 -9.87 -0.75
C HIS A 98 -1.38 -9.52 0.38
N ILE A 99 -1.85 -8.81 1.39
CA ILE A 99 -1.07 -8.39 2.57
C ILE A 99 -1.62 -9.01 3.85
N HIS A 100 -2.37 -10.12 3.74
CA HIS A 100 -2.95 -10.87 4.87
C HIS A 100 -3.85 -10.03 5.79
N VAL A 101 -4.49 -8.99 5.25
CA VAL A 101 -5.49 -8.19 5.97
C VAL A 101 -6.89 -8.64 5.55
N TYR A 102 -7.74 -8.95 6.54
CA TYR A 102 -9.10 -9.43 6.32
C TYR A 102 -10.10 -8.47 6.96
N LEU A 103 -10.95 -7.85 6.15
CA LEU A 103 -12.05 -7.03 6.64
C LEU A 103 -13.11 -7.94 7.28
N LYS A 104 -13.58 -7.56 8.47
CA LYS A 104 -14.69 -8.24 9.17
C LYS A 104 -16.04 -7.76 8.65
#